data_AF-A0A7Y2MM09-F1
#
_entry.id   AF-A0A7Y2MM09-F1
#
_cell.length_a   1.000
_cell.length_b   1.000
_cell.length_c   1.000
_cell.angle_alpha   90.00
_cell.angle_beta   90.00
_cell.angle_gamma   90.00
#
_symmetry.space_group_name_H-M   'P 1'
#
loop_
_entity.id
_entity.type
_entity.pdbx_description
1 polymer ?
#
loop_
_entity_poly.entity_id
_entity_poly.type
_entity_poly.pdbx_seq_one_letter_code
_entity_poly.pdbx_strand_id
1 'polypeptide(L)'
;LVSSDSDFTRLATRLREAGMQVIGIGEKKTPNPFIVACDKFIYIEILNQESEEKLETKESTKPVIDKITRKDISLISSTINDLSDEEGWAFLGDVGSLLLKKRPNFDSRNYGFEKLTPLIKSIGKFDIEQRENPKSRYKLIFVKNRAKQSSKRRK
;
A
#
# COMPACT_ATOMS: atom_id res chain seq x y z
N LEU A 1 15.53 -1.03 10.69
CA LEU A 1 16.63 -0.11 10.31
C LEU A 1 16.03 1.29 10.17
N VAL A 2 16.57 2.29 10.86
CA VAL A 2 16.13 3.68 10.72
C VAL A 2 17.26 4.45 10.05
N SER A 3 17.14 4.72 8.75
CA SER A 3 18.16 5.39 7.95
C SER A 3 17.59 5.83 6.59
N SER A 4 18.15 6.90 6.03
CA SER A 4 17.93 7.30 4.62
C SER A 4 19.16 7.00 3.74
N ASP A 5 20.18 6.33 4.28
CA ASP A 5 21.46 6.06 3.61
C ASP A 5 21.45 4.69 2.88
N SER A 6 21.95 4.68 1.65
CA SER A 6 22.11 3.48 0.83
C SER A 6 23.13 2.48 1.36
N ASP A 7 24.05 2.87 2.24
CA ASP A 7 25.10 1.97 2.74
C ASP A 7 24.55 0.77 3.52
N PHE A 8 23.34 0.90 4.10
CA PHE A 8 22.66 -0.20 4.79
C PHE A 8 21.99 -1.22 3.87
N THR A 9 22.03 -1.03 2.54
CA THR A 9 21.44 -1.95 1.55
C THR A 9 21.95 -3.38 1.74
N ARG A 10 23.27 -3.56 1.84
CA ARG A 10 23.88 -4.90 2.01
C ARG A 10 23.48 -5.55 3.34
N LEU A 11 23.39 -4.77 4.41
CA LEU A 11 22.96 -5.26 5.72
C LEU A 11 21.50 -5.75 5.65
N ALA A 12 20.61 -4.93 5.08
CA ALA A 12 19.20 -5.28 4.92
C ALA A 12 19.02 -6.57 4.11
N THR A 13 19.73 -6.71 3.00
CA THR A 13 19.71 -7.93 2.18
C THR A 13 20.17 -9.15 2.98
N ARG A 14 21.30 -9.08 3.70
CA ARG A 14 21.82 -10.20 4.50
C ARG A 14 20.87 -10.64 5.60
N LEU A 15 20.22 -9.69 6.29
CA LEU A 15 19.24 -9.99 7.31
C LEU A 15 18.03 -10.76 6.73
N ARG A 16 17.54 -10.35 5.55
CA ARG A 16 16.45 -11.06 4.85
C ARG A 16 16.86 -12.44 4.38
N GLU A 17 18.07 -12.58 3.84
CA GLU A 17 18.64 -13.89 3.45
C GLU A 17 18.74 -14.84 4.65
N ALA A 18 19.01 -14.31 5.86
CA ALA A 18 19.00 -15.06 7.11
C ALA A 18 17.58 -15.34 7.66
N GLY A 19 16.52 -15.01 6.91
CA GLY A 19 15.13 -15.23 7.31
C GLY A 19 14.60 -14.21 8.31
N MET A 20 15.31 -13.10 8.55
CA MET A 20 14.84 -12.05 9.46
C MET A 20 13.94 -11.07 8.71
N GLN A 21 12.87 -10.64 9.38
CA GLN A 21 12.00 -9.58 8.86
C GLN A 21 12.69 -8.22 9.01
N VAL A 22 12.87 -7.51 7.89
CA VAL A 22 13.54 -6.20 7.86
C VAL A 22 12.53 -5.09 7.57
N ILE A 23 12.29 -4.27 8.58
CA ILE A 23 11.52 -3.02 8.45
C ILE A 23 12.49 -1.85 8.34
N GLY A 24 12.47 -1.15 7.21
CA GLY A 24 13.16 0.11 6.97
C GLY A 24 12.29 1.30 7.35
N ILE A 25 12.88 2.34 7.92
CA ILE A 25 12.23 3.62 8.22
C ILE A 25 13.18 4.73 7.75
N GLY A 26 12.71 5.68 6.96
CA GLY A 26 13.54 6.77 6.44
C GLY A 26 12.71 7.83 5.72
N GLU A 27 13.37 8.88 5.23
CA GLU A 27 12.69 9.99 4.54
C GLU A 27 12.29 9.59 3.10
N LYS A 28 11.38 10.35 2.47
CA LYS A 28 10.97 10.12 1.07
C LYS A 28 12.11 10.18 0.06
N LYS A 29 13.19 10.92 0.37
CA LYS A 29 14.40 11.00 -0.48
C LYS A 29 15.30 9.76 -0.38
N THR A 30 14.95 8.78 0.44
CA THR A 30 15.74 7.55 0.61
C THR A 30 15.94 6.85 -0.75
N PRO A 31 17.17 6.46 -1.11
CA PRO A 31 17.46 5.80 -2.37
C PRO A 31 16.68 4.48 -2.53
N ASN A 32 16.17 4.25 -3.75
CA ASN A 32 15.43 3.03 -4.08
C ASN A 32 16.17 1.71 -3.73
N PRO A 33 17.51 1.59 -3.88
CA PRO A 33 18.23 0.38 -3.49
C PRO A 33 18.01 -0.04 -2.03
N PHE A 34 18.01 0.91 -1.09
CA PHE A 34 17.79 0.59 0.32
C PHE A 34 16.33 0.22 0.60
N ILE A 35 15.39 0.92 -0.04
CA ILE A 35 13.95 0.65 0.07
C ILE A 35 13.63 -0.80 -0.35
N VAL A 36 14.11 -1.23 -1.53
CA VAL A 36 13.83 -2.57 -2.06
C VAL A 36 14.58 -3.68 -1.33
N ALA A 37 15.64 -3.33 -0.60
CA ALA A 37 16.36 -4.27 0.25
C ALA A 37 15.60 -4.62 1.54
N CYS A 38 14.55 -3.87 1.92
CA CYS A 38 13.70 -4.17 3.07
C CYS A 38 12.46 -5.01 2.68
N ASP A 39 11.80 -5.64 3.66
CA ASP A 39 10.48 -6.28 3.44
C ASP A 39 9.34 -5.26 3.49
N LYS A 40 9.50 -4.23 4.32
CA LYS A 40 8.61 -3.08 4.43
C LYS A 40 9.44 -1.83 4.65
N PHE A 41 9.05 -0.73 4.02
CA PHE A 41 9.67 0.57 4.20
C PHE A 41 8.61 1.61 4.59
N ILE A 42 8.84 2.33 5.68
CA ILE A 42 7.92 3.33 6.23
C ILE A 42 8.57 4.70 6.11
N TYR A 43 7.84 5.64 5.51
CA TYR A 43 8.30 7.03 5.44
C TYR A 43 8.11 7.75 6.77
N ILE A 44 9.07 8.58 7.18
CA ILE A 44 8.95 9.34 8.43
C ILE A 44 7.84 10.42 8.31
N GLU A 45 7.63 10.94 7.11
CA GLU A 45 6.65 11.99 6.81
C GLU A 45 5.20 11.58 7.12
N ILE A 46 4.89 10.27 7.07
CA ILE A 46 3.55 9.77 7.44
C ILE A 46 3.39 9.58 8.96
N LEU A 47 4.49 9.45 9.72
CA LEU A 47 4.43 9.29 11.17
C LEU A 47 4.17 10.63 11.86
N ASN A 48 4.75 11.71 11.34
CA ASN A 48 4.54 13.07 11.87
C ASN A 48 3.07 13.52 11.73
N GLN A 49 2.37 13.06 10.70
CA GLN A 49 0.95 13.38 10.47
C GLN A 49 0.04 12.80 11.58
N GLU A 50 0.28 11.54 12.00
CA GLU A 50 -0.49 10.91 13.07
C GLU A 50 -0.26 11.59 14.44
N SER A 51 0.92 12.17 14.67
CA SER A 51 1.21 12.92 15.90
C SER A 51 0.58 14.31 15.91
N GLU A 52 0.49 14.98 14.76
CA GLU A 52 -0.13 16.31 14.63
C GLU A 52 -1.66 16.24 14.68
N GLU A 53 -2.29 15.19 14.14
CA GLU A 53 -3.76 15.02 14.23
C GLU A 53 -4.26 14.76 15.67
N LYS A 54 -3.39 14.34 16.60
CA LYS A 54 -3.71 14.16 18.02
C LYS A 54 -3.53 15.42 18.87
N LEU A 55 -2.90 16.45 18.34
CA LEU A 55 -2.62 17.70 19.06
C LEU A 55 -3.22 18.84 18.25
N GLU A 56 -4.38 19.35 18.66
CA GLU A 56 -5.02 20.53 18.06
C GLU A 56 -4.11 21.77 18.20
N THR A 57 -3.12 21.92 17.32
CA THR A 57 -2.42 23.18 17.10
C THR A 57 -2.15 23.34 15.61
N LYS A 58 -2.82 24.33 15.02
CA LYS A 58 -2.64 24.74 13.63
C LYS A 58 -1.26 25.38 13.45
N GLU A 59 -0.28 24.62 12.97
CA GLU A 59 0.81 25.18 12.16
C GLU A 59 0.99 24.33 10.90
N SER A 60 0.83 25.02 9.77
CA SER A 60 0.65 24.44 8.45
C SER A 60 1.97 23.99 7.83
N THR A 61 2.29 22.70 7.92
CA THR A 61 2.99 22.02 6.82
C THR A 61 1.96 21.18 6.08
N LYS A 62 1.69 21.50 4.80
CA LYS A 62 0.77 20.69 4.00
C LYS A 62 1.38 19.29 3.91
N PRO A 63 0.62 18.23 4.26
CA PRO A 63 1.14 16.87 4.19
C PRO A 63 1.61 16.58 2.77
N VAL A 64 2.82 16.03 2.62
CA VAL A 64 3.35 15.60 1.31
C VAL A 64 2.61 14.32 0.91
N ILE A 65 1.37 14.49 0.44
CA ILE A 65 0.51 13.42 -0.04
C ILE A 65 0.88 13.12 -1.50
N ASP A 66 1.17 11.85 -1.78
CA ASP A 66 1.44 11.40 -3.13
C ASP A 66 0.15 11.34 -3.94
N LYS A 67 0.22 11.78 -5.20
CA LYS A 67 -0.89 11.60 -6.13
C LYS A 67 -0.95 10.13 -6.56
N ILE A 68 -2.15 9.57 -6.59
CA ILE A 68 -2.37 8.23 -7.13
C ILE A 68 -2.06 8.24 -8.63
N THR A 69 -1.03 7.50 -9.05
CA THR A 69 -0.59 7.43 -10.44
C THR A 69 -1.21 6.25 -11.18
N ARG A 70 -1.11 6.24 -12.52
CA ARG A 70 -1.48 5.08 -13.33
C ARG A 70 -0.68 3.82 -12.96
N LYS A 71 0.57 3.98 -12.53
CA LYS A 71 1.43 2.87 -12.10
C LYS A 71 0.89 2.23 -10.82
N ASP A 72 0.43 3.03 -9.86
CA ASP A 72 -0.18 2.53 -8.62
C ASP A 72 -1.46 1.74 -8.91
N ILE A 73 -2.32 2.29 -9.77
CA ILE A 73 -3.56 1.61 -10.21
C ILE A 73 -3.23 0.29 -10.93
N SER A 74 -2.22 0.28 -11.80
CA SER A 74 -1.78 -0.92 -12.52
C SER A 74 -1.19 -1.97 -11.58
N LEU A 75 -0.43 -1.54 -10.57
CA LEU A 75 0.14 -2.42 -9.56
C LEU A 75 -0.97 -3.08 -8.73
N ILE A 76 -1.95 -2.30 -8.27
CA ILE A 76 -3.11 -2.81 -7.53
C ILE A 76 -3.92 -3.76 -8.42
N SER A 77 -4.24 -3.36 -9.65
CA SER A 77 -5.05 -4.16 -10.57
C SER A 77 -4.40 -5.50 -10.93
N SER A 78 -3.11 -5.51 -11.23
CA SER A 78 -2.36 -6.75 -11.48
C SER A 78 -2.29 -7.63 -10.24
N THR A 79 -2.07 -7.05 -9.06
CA THR A 79 -2.02 -7.80 -7.79
C THR A 79 -3.37 -8.42 -7.43
N ILE A 80 -4.47 -7.74 -7.73
CA ILE A 80 -5.82 -8.32 -7.59
C ILE A 80 -5.97 -9.51 -8.54
N ASN A 81 -5.61 -9.36 -9.82
CA ASN A 81 -5.71 -10.45 -10.80
C ASN A 81 -4.89 -11.68 -10.39
N ASP A 82 -3.68 -11.49 -9.85
CA ASP A 82 -2.81 -12.59 -9.42
C ASP A 82 -3.39 -13.40 -8.25
N LEU A 83 -4.31 -12.82 -7.47
CA LEU A 83 -4.91 -13.41 -6.27
C LEU A 83 -6.42 -13.67 -6.41
N SER A 84 -6.97 -13.41 -7.60
CA SER A 84 -8.41 -13.57 -7.84
C SER A 84 -8.79 -15.04 -7.90
N ASP A 85 -9.94 -15.37 -7.33
CA ASP A 85 -10.61 -16.65 -7.56
C ASP A 85 -11.23 -16.72 -8.97
N GLU A 86 -11.92 -17.84 -9.27
CA GLU A 86 -12.60 -18.07 -10.55
C GLU A 86 -13.67 -17.00 -10.85
N GLU A 87 -14.26 -16.40 -9.81
CA GLU A 87 -15.24 -15.33 -9.94
C GLU A 87 -14.60 -13.94 -10.07
N GLY A 88 -13.26 -13.85 -9.99
CA GLY A 88 -12.50 -12.60 -10.11
C GLY A 88 -12.37 -11.81 -8.81
N TRP A 89 -12.70 -12.40 -7.65
CA TRP A 89 -12.60 -11.77 -6.34
C TRP A 89 -11.30 -12.17 -5.64
N ALA A 90 -10.63 -11.21 -5.01
CA ALA A 90 -9.45 -11.44 -4.19
C ALA A 90 -9.70 -10.94 -2.76
N PHE A 91 -9.21 -11.68 -1.76
CA PHE A 91 -9.25 -11.22 -0.38
C PHE A 91 -8.30 -10.02 -0.19
N LEU A 92 -8.82 -8.90 0.33
CA LEU A 92 -8.07 -7.64 0.42
C LEU A 92 -6.83 -7.74 1.32
N GLY A 93 -6.86 -8.61 2.34
CA GLY A 93 -5.70 -8.84 3.21
C GLY A 93 -4.52 -9.45 2.45
N ASP A 94 -4.78 -10.39 1.55
CA ASP A 94 -3.75 -11.03 0.73
C ASP A 94 -3.23 -10.06 -0.33
N VAL A 95 -4.12 -9.26 -0.93
CA VAL A 95 -3.75 -8.18 -1.85
C VAL A 95 -2.80 -7.19 -1.16
N GLY A 96 -3.13 -6.73 0.05
CA GLY A 96 -2.26 -5.86 0.84
C GLY A 96 -0.89 -6.49 1.13
N SER A 97 -0.86 -7.77 1.48
CA SER A 97 0.37 -8.51 1.75
C SER A 97 1.25 -8.65 0.50
N LEU A 98 0.66 -8.94 -0.67
CA LEU A 98 1.38 -9.06 -1.93
C LEU A 98 1.85 -7.69 -2.46
N LEU A 99 1.08 -6.62 -2.23
CA LEU A 99 1.50 -5.25 -2.54
C LEU A 99 2.79 -4.87 -1.81
N LEU A 100 2.89 -5.18 -0.51
CA LEU A 100 4.10 -4.94 0.27
C LEU A 100 5.29 -5.76 -0.26
N LYS A 101 5.07 -7.02 -0.65
CA LYS A 101 6.13 -7.85 -1.25
C LYS A 101 6.63 -7.31 -2.59
N LYS A 102 5.73 -6.80 -3.44
CA LYS A 102 6.09 -6.22 -4.75
C LYS A 102 6.69 -4.82 -4.62
N ARG A 103 6.26 -4.06 -3.63
CA ARG A 103 6.67 -2.67 -3.40
C ARG A 103 6.72 -2.38 -1.89
N PRO A 104 7.90 -2.53 -1.25
CA PRO A 104 8.05 -2.42 0.20
C PRO A 104 7.61 -1.07 0.79
N ASN A 105 7.69 0.02 0.01
CA ASN A 105 7.27 1.36 0.42
C ASN A 105 5.79 1.68 0.14
N PHE A 106 4.99 0.70 -0.29
CA PHE A 106 3.56 0.93 -0.48
C PHE A 106 2.85 1.03 0.87
N ASP A 107 2.29 2.20 1.16
CA ASP A 107 1.46 2.46 2.35
C ASP A 107 0.29 3.37 1.93
N SER A 108 -0.90 3.11 2.45
CA SER A 108 -2.10 3.89 2.11
C SER A 108 -2.00 5.33 2.62
N ARG A 109 -1.27 5.53 3.72
CA ARG A 109 -1.06 6.84 4.34
C ARG A 109 -0.23 7.77 3.46
N ASN A 110 0.63 7.22 2.60
CA ASN A 110 1.35 8.02 1.59
C ASN A 110 0.39 8.77 0.65
N TYR A 111 -0.81 8.23 0.46
CA TYR A 111 -1.86 8.78 -0.39
C TYR A 111 -2.98 9.48 0.41
N GLY A 112 -2.81 9.67 1.73
CA GLY A 112 -3.79 10.32 2.60
C GLY A 112 -4.91 9.41 3.09
N PHE A 113 -4.71 8.10 3.14
CA PHE A 113 -5.71 7.14 3.65
C PHE A 113 -5.14 6.30 4.80
N GLU A 114 -5.82 6.26 5.94
CA GLU A 114 -5.42 5.43 7.09
C GLU A 114 -5.37 3.92 6.77
N LYS A 115 -6.23 3.48 5.85
CA LYS A 115 -6.43 2.06 5.53
C LYS A 115 -6.48 1.85 4.03
N LEU A 116 -6.21 0.61 3.62
CA LEU A 116 -6.25 0.21 2.21
C LEU A 116 -7.66 0.31 1.62
N THR A 117 -8.71 -0.02 2.39
CA THR A 117 -10.08 -0.01 1.87
C THR A 117 -10.53 1.38 1.37
N PRO A 118 -10.38 2.48 2.14
CA PRO A 118 -10.61 3.83 1.63
C PRO A 118 -9.80 4.19 0.37
N LEU A 119 -8.52 3.81 0.31
CA LEU A 119 -7.67 4.06 -0.86
C LEU A 119 -8.22 3.33 -2.10
N ILE A 120 -8.55 2.05 -2.00
CA ILE A 120 -9.12 1.28 -3.11
C ILE A 120 -10.45 1.86 -3.57
N LYS A 121 -11.30 2.28 -2.61
CA LYS A 121 -12.60 2.88 -2.90
C LYS A 121 -12.48 4.21 -3.64
N SER A 122 -11.51 5.05 -3.28
CA SER A 122 -11.33 6.38 -3.88
C SER A 122 -10.89 6.32 -5.35
N ILE A 123 -10.24 5.23 -5.78
CA ILE A 123 -9.79 5.05 -7.17
C ILE A 123 -10.97 4.84 -8.13
N GLY A 124 -12.09 4.28 -7.66
CA GLY A 124 -13.32 4.10 -8.46
C GLY A 124 -13.26 3.03 -9.56
N LYS A 125 -12.15 2.27 -9.64
CA LYS A 125 -11.91 1.22 -10.65
C LYS A 125 -12.03 -0.21 -10.12
N PHE A 126 -12.41 -0.36 -8.85
CA PHE A 126 -12.49 -1.65 -8.19
C PHE A 126 -13.85 -1.77 -7.52
N ASP A 127 -14.40 -2.98 -7.53
CA ASP A 127 -15.55 -3.34 -6.72
C ASP A 127 -15.07 -3.89 -5.39
N ILE A 128 -15.79 -3.55 -4.32
CA ILE A 128 -15.46 -3.96 -2.95
C ILE A 128 -16.71 -4.61 -2.36
N GLU A 129 -16.53 -5.81 -1.82
CA GLU A 129 -17.60 -6.57 -1.17
C GLU A 129 -17.17 -6.93 0.26
N GLN A 130 -18.11 -6.87 1.20
CA GLN A 130 -17.88 -7.35 2.57
C GLN A 130 -18.63 -8.67 2.75
N ARG A 131 -17.90 -9.74 3.06
CA ARG A 131 -18.46 -11.08 3.31
C ARG A 131 -18.38 -11.40 4.79
N GLU A 132 -19.39 -12.11 5.28
CA GLU A 132 -19.39 -12.58 6.67
C GLU A 132 -18.32 -13.64 6.89
N ASN A 133 -17.73 -13.64 8.08
CA ASN A 133 -16.77 -14.64 8.48
C ASN A 133 -17.42 -15.54 9.55
N PRO A 134 -17.70 -16.82 9.27
CA PRO A 134 -18.29 -17.71 10.27
C PRO A 134 -17.46 -17.84 11.55
N LYS A 135 -16.15 -17.57 11.47
CA LYS A 135 -15.19 -17.70 12.57
C LYS A 135 -14.89 -16.37 13.28
N SER A 136 -15.45 -15.25 12.83
CA SER A 136 -15.11 -13.94 13.38
C SER A 136 -16.25 -12.93 13.25
N ARG A 137 -16.38 -12.07 14.27
CA ARG A 137 -17.25 -10.90 14.26
C ARG A 137 -16.81 -9.81 13.27
N TYR A 138 -15.61 -9.93 12.71
CA TYR A 138 -15.11 -9.03 11.68
C TYR A 138 -15.41 -9.58 10.28
N LYS A 139 -15.99 -8.72 9.43
CA LYS A 139 -16.25 -9.04 8.03
C LYS A 139 -14.96 -9.11 7.22
N LEU A 140 -14.90 -10.04 6.27
CA LEU A 140 -13.82 -10.12 5.29
C LEU A 140 -14.11 -9.16 4.15
N ILE A 141 -13.08 -8.47 3.66
CA ILE A 141 -13.22 -7.54 2.54
C ILE A 141 -12.63 -8.21 1.30
N PHE A 142 -13.42 -8.30 0.25
CA PHE A 142 -13.00 -8.78 -1.05
C PHE A 142 -12.99 -7.64 -2.05
N VAL A 143 -12.07 -7.71 -3.01
CA VAL A 143 -11.89 -6.70 -4.05
C VAL A 143 -11.81 -7.37 -5.41
N LYS A 144 -12.42 -6.75 -6.43
CA LYS A 144 -12.42 -7.22 -7.81
C LYS A 144 -12.11 -6.06 -8.76
N ASN A 145 -11.40 -6.36 -9.84
CA ASN A 145 -11.19 -5.41 -10.93
C ASN A 145 -12.52 -5.12 -11.63
N ARG A 146 -12.91 -3.85 -11.74
CA ARG A 146 -14.04 -3.50 -12.62
C ARG A 146 -13.66 -3.83 -14.04
N ALA A 147 -14.51 -4.58 -14.73
CA ALA A 147 -14.38 -4.73 -16.17
C ALA A 147 -14.32 -3.33 -16.79
N LYS A 148 -13.38 -3.10 -17.71
CA LYS A 148 -13.41 -1.90 -18.54
C LYS A 148 -14.78 -1.91 -19.20
N GLN A 149 -15.65 -0.97 -18.84
CA GLN A 149 -16.79 -0.66 -19.70
C GLN A 149 -16.16 -0.37 -21.05
N SER A 150 -16.27 -1.30 -21.99
CA SER A 150 -15.98 -1.05 -23.39
C SER A 150 -16.83 0.17 -23.70
N SER A 151 -16.19 1.32 -23.89
CA SER A 151 -16.85 2.47 -24.44
C SER A 151 -17.41 1.99 -25.77
N LYS A 152 -18.71 1.69 -25.80
CA LYS A 152 -19.48 1.73 -27.04
C LYS A 152 -19.21 3.13 -27.56
N ARG A 153 -18.26 3.25 -28.49
CA ARG A 153 -18.15 4.39 -29.40
C ARG A 153 -19.54 4.54 -29.99
N ARG A 154 -20.31 5.45 -29.41
CA ARG A 154 -21.61 5.87 -29.94
C ARG A 154 -21.30 7.04 -30.87
N LYS A 155 -21.77 6.86 -32.10
CA LYS A 155 -21.69 7.71 -33.30
C LYS A 155 -20.40 7.57 -34.09
#